data_AF-A0A814QZQ3-F1
#
_entry.id   AF-A0A814QZQ3-F1
#
_cell.length_a   1.000
_cell.length_b   1.000
_cell.length_c   1.000
_cell.angle_alpha   90.00
_cell.angle_beta   90.00
_cell.angle_gamma   90.00
#
_symmetry.space_group_name_H-M   'P 1'
#
loop_
_entity.id
_entity.type
_entity.pdbx_description
1 polymer ?
#
loop_
_entity_poly.entity_id
_entity_poly.type
_entity_poly.pdbx_seq_one_letter_code
_entity_poly.pdbx_strand_id
1 'polypeptide(L)'
;MIFPLGRLIIKQYHNQCRSSLFRTIVFINRRQLATGQEKKTSKSQKNQTLVQSTTDNQIEVATFKEKAQQAAKDTGYSLIVIAGIATLGGLCYLVLHELYSRETPNGIYKEASKMCLANTEVQDALGTPILVHTTPQIGSMRINNVRAKIFNEKGHQSMALTFYLTGKERSGVVGVKVEKNISNKFVYEYILVQLDRPWRGRNIIQVHQNLDASKTTPQTIDF
;
A
#
# COMPACT_ATOMS: atom_id res chain seq x y z
N MET A 1 17.57 -49.48 -9.36
CA MET A 1 16.24 -48.94 -9.03
C MET A 1 16.39 -48.14 -7.73
N ILE A 2 16.59 -46.82 -7.83
CA ILE A 2 15.59 -45.74 -7.67
C ILE A 2 15.57 -45.22 -6.21
N PHE A 3 16.06 -43.97 -6.06
CA PHE A 3 16.00 -43.11 -4.87
C PHE A 3 14.53 -42.85 -4.42
N PRO A 4 14.31 -42.37 -3.17
CA PRO A 4 14.26 -40.91 -3.01
C PRO A 4 14.97 -40.39 -1.75
N LEU A 5 16.02 -39.62 -2.00
CA LEU A 5 16.38 -38.44 -1.22
C LEU A 5 15.33 -37.36 -1.48
N GLY A 6 14.75 -36.76 -0.44
CA GLY A 6 13.98 -35.53 -0.61
C GLY A 6 12.86 -35.32 0.39
N ARG A 7 13.16 -35.12 1.68
CA ARG A 7 12.22 -34.44 2.59
C ARG A 7 12.79 -33.97 3.94
N LEU A 8 14.03 -33.51 4.01
CA LEU A 8 14.65 -33.16 5.30
C LEU A 8 15.39 -31.82 5.37
N ILE A 9 15.07 -30.84 4.51
CA ILE A 9 15.73 -29.50 4.52
C ILE A 9 14.76 -28.32 4.76
N ILE A 10 13.55 -28.52 5.34
CA ILE A 10 12.64 -27.39 5.64
C ILE A 10 12.16 -27.38 7.10
N LYS A 11 13.04 -27.76 8.03
CA LYS A 11 12.71 -27.70 9.46
C LYS A 11 13.83 -27.14 10.32
N GLN A 12 14.48 -26.07 9.86
CA GLN A 12 15.44 -25.34 10.68
C GLN A 12 15.81 -23.97 10.06
N TYR A 13 14.89 -23.01 10.07
CA TYR A 13 15.30 -21.61 10.15
C TYR A 13 14.58 -20.96 11.31
N HIS A 14 15.27 -21.12 12.42
CA HIS A 14 15.02 -20.71 13.78
C HIS A 14 14.96 -19.19 13.90
N ASN A 15 14.00 -18.72 14.67
CA ASN A 15 13.96 -17.39 15.28
C ASN A 15 15.32 -17.04 15.91
N GLN A 16 15.98 -15.99 15.43
CA GLN A 16 16.97 -15.32 16.27
C GLN A 16 17.07 -13.83 15.91
N CYS A 17 16.61 -13.01 16.85
CA CYS A 17 16.95 -11.61 16.98
C CYS A 17 18.46 -11.38 16.84
N ARG A 18 18.83 -10.46 15.95
CA ARG A 18 20.08 -9.69 15.96
C ARG A 18 19.78 -8.41 15.18
N SER A 19 19.25 -7.37 15.84
CA SER A 19 20.03 -6.30 16.45
C SER A 19 21.14 -5.76 15.55
N SER A 20 21.05 -4.45 15.27
CA SER A 20 22.09 -3.59 14.69
C SER A 20 22.67 -4.07 13.34
N LEU A 21 22.25 -3.44 12.24
CA LEU A 21 23.05 -3.07 11.04
C LEU A 21 22.19 -2.84 9.78
N PHE A 22 21.11 -2.04 9.89
CA PHE A 22 20.54 -1.34 8.71
C PHE A 22 20.47 0.17 8.97
N ARG A 23 21.52 0.69 9.61
CA ARG A 23 21.99 2.05 9.38
C ARG A 23 23.18 1.92 8.46
N THR A 24 23.00 2.31 7.20
CA THR A 24 23.92 3.01 6.29
C THR A 24 23.46 2.70 4.86
N ILE A 25 23.55 3.69 3.96
CA ILE A 25 23.11 3.69 2.55
C ILE A 25 21.69 4.27 2.32
N VAL A 26 21.42 5.45 2.90
CA VAL A 26 20.77 6.54 2.15
C VAL A 26 21.46 7.84 2.56
N PHE A 27 22.67 8.05 2.04
CA PHE A 27 23.33 9.34 2.11
C PHE A 27 24.19 9.52 0.85
N ILE A 28 23.53 9.78 -0.28
CA ILE A 28 24.18 10.37 -1.45
C ILE A 28 23.26 11.47 -2.01
N ASN A 29 23.69 12.70 -1.72
CA ASN A 29 23.57 13.96 -2.44
C ASN A 29 22.23 14.43 -3.07
N ARG A 30 21.67 15.46 -2.41
CA ARG A 30 20.99 16.58 -3.08
C ARG A 30 21.90 17.82 -3.04
N ARG A 31 21.92 18.57 -4.15
CA ARG A 31 22.57 19.89 -4.39
C ARG A 31 24.08 19.77 -4.67
N GLN A 32 24.68 20.32 -5.72
CA GLN A 32 24.34 21.44 -6.61
C GLN A 32 24.94 21.15 -7.99
N LEU A 33 24.25 21.48 -9.07
CA LEU A 33 24.88 22.02 -10.28
C LEU A 33 23.86 22.94 -10.95
N ALA A 34 23.91 24.21 -10.55
CA ALA A 34 23.39 25.30 -11.34
C ALA A 34 24.47 25.67 -12.37
N THR A 35 24.24 25.33 -13.62
CA THR A 35 24.82 26.03 -14.76
C THR A 35 23.69 26.23 -15.76
N GLY A 36 23.33 27.50 -15.96
CA GLY A 36 22.33 27.90 -16.93
C GLY A 36 22.81 27.62 -18.34
N GLN A 37 21.92 27.10 -19.18
CA GLN A 37 22.00 27.28 -20.62
C GLN A 37 20.60 27.61 -21.15
N GLU A 38 20.59 28.77 -21.77
CA GLU A 38 19.54 29.51 -22.45
C GLU A 38 18.79 28.65 -23.49
N LYS A 39 17.48 28.85 -23.57
CA LYS A 39 16.71 28.48 -24.77
C LYS A 39 17.10 29.43 -25.90
N LYS A 40 17.74 28.92 -26.95
CA LYS A 40 17.74 29.58 -28.27
C LYS A 40 17.17 28.67 -29.34
N THR A 41 15.95 29.00 -29.70
CA THR A 41 15.34 28.70 -31.00
C THR A 41 16.25 29.27 -32.08
N SER A 42 16.75 28.43 -32.99
CA SER A 42 17.37 28.92 -34.22
C SER A 42 16.86 28.11 -35.40
N LYS A 43 15.97 28.74 -36.17
CA LYS A 43 15.74 28.42 -37.58
C LYS A 43 17.08 28.55 -38.30
N SER A 44 17.47 27.54 -39.06
CA SER A 44 18.47 27.73 -40.11
C SER A 44 17.95 27.15 -41.41
N GLN A 45 17.66 28.08 -42.32
CA GLN A 45 17.43 27.82 -43.73
C GLN A 45 18.68 27.16 -44.33
N LYS A 46 18.49 26.09 -45.10
CA LYS A 46 19.45 25.71 -46.13
C LYS A 46 18.70 25.54 -47.43
N ASN A 47 18.80 26.57 -48.27
CA ASN A 47 18.46 26.50 -49.68
C ASN A 47 19.51 25.62 -50.38
N GLN A 48 19.07 24.53 -51.01
CA GLN A 48 19.76 23.93 -52.15
C GLN A 48 18.71 23.54 -53.18
N THR A 49 18.57 24.40 -54.18
CA THR A 49 17.96 24.11 -55.48
C THR A 49 18.88 23.18 -56.28
N LEU A 50 18.36 22.06 -56.78
CA LEU A 50 18.76 21.51 -58.08
C LEU A 50 17.65 20.60 -58.65
N VAL A 51 16.94 21.15 -59.63
CA VAL A 51 16.55 20.55 -60.92
C VAL A 51 16.02 19.09 -60.91
N GLN A 52 14.69 18.99 -60.97
CA GLN A 52 13.91 18.28 -62.00
C GLN A 52 14.42 16.94 -62.55
N SER A 53 13.66 15.87 -62.29
CA SER A 53 13.24 14.95 -63.35
C SER A 53 12.06 14.09 -62.90
N THR A 54 10.99 14.21 -63.67
CA THR A 54 9.76 13.44 -63.71
C THR A 54 10.03 11.92 -63.83
N THR A 55 9.02 11.13 -63.45
CA THR A 55 8.80 9.70 -63.79
C THR A 55 9.32 8.71 -62.74
N ASP A 56 8.47 8.24 -61.83
CA ASP A 56 7.80 6.94 -62.02
C ASP A 56 6.92 6.57 -60.81
N ASN A 57 5.67 6.19 -61.10
CA ASN A 57 4.67 5.71 -60.14
C ASN A 57 4.95 4.27 -59.68
N GLN A 58 6.19 3.94 -59.26
CA GLN A 58 6.55 2.59 -58.83
C GLN A 58 7.41 2.50 -57.56
N ILE A 59 7.56 3.58 -56.78
CA ILE A 59 8.44 3.58 -55.61
C ILE A 59 7.69 3.52 -54.27
N GLU A 60 6.38 3.78 -54.24
CA GLU A 60 5.64 3.76 -52.97
C GLU A 60 5.55 2.38 -52.32
N VAL A 61 5.68 1.27 -53.04
CA VAL A 61 5.65 -0.08 -52.42
C VAL A 61 7.03 -0.55 -51.95
N ALA A 62 8.11 -0.03 -52.55
CA ALA A 62 9.48 -0.36 -52.16
C ALA A 62 9.90 0.41 -50.90
N THR A 63 9.48 1.67 -50.75
CA THR A 63 9.86 2.49 -49.59
C THR A 63 9.19 2.03 -48.30
N PHE A 64 7.98 1.46 -48.32
CA PHE A 64 7.38 0.86 -47.11
C PHE A 64 8.05 -0.45 -46.73
N LYS A 65 8.45 -1.30 -47.70
CA LYS A 65 9.23 -2.51 -47.40
C LYS A 65 10.63 -2.19 -46.89
N GLU A 66 11.33 -1.24 -47.50
CA GLU A 66 12.66 -0.81 -47.04
C GLU A 66 12.62 -0.05 -45.72
N LYS A 67 11.62 0.83 -45.50
CA LYS A 67 11.40 1.49 -44.19
C LYS A 67 10.93 0.50 -43.13
N ALA A 68 10.11 -0.48 -43.48
CA ALA A 68 9.73 -1.55 -42.55
C ALA A 68 10.93 -2.46 -42.21
N GLN A 69 11.80 -2.75 -43.18
CA GLN A 69 13.04 -3.50 -42.95
C GLN A 69 14.09 -2.70 -42.16
N GLN A 70 14.12 -1.38 -42.30
CA GLN A 70 14.97 -0.50 -41.48
C GLN A 70 14.41 -0.36 -40.06
N ALA A 71 13.10 -0.22 -39.88
CA ALA A 71 12.46 -0.23 -38.56
C ALA A 71 12.60 -1.58 -37.83
N ALA A 72 12.63 -2.69 -38.58
CA ALA A 72 12.91 -4.02 -38.04
C ALA A 72 14.33 -4.15 -37.47
N LYS A 73 15.31 -3.41 -37.99
CA LYS A 73 16.70 -3.44 -37.49
C LYS A 73 16.84 -2.81 -36.09
N ASP A 74 15.99 -1.84 -35.75
CA ASP A 74 15.97 -1.18 -34.43
C ASP A 74 15.09 -1.91 -33.38
N THR A 75 14.46 -3.02 -33.76
CA THR A 75 13.52 -3.75 -32.90
C THR A 75 14.22 -4.42 -31.69
N GLY A 76 15.51 -4.74 -31.79
CA GLY A 76 16.25 -5.42 -30.73
C GLY A 76 16.29 -4.65 -29.40
N TYR A 77 16.57 -3.35 -29.44
CA TYR A 77 16.58 -2.52 -28.22
C TYR A 77 15.18 -2.36 -27.62
N SER A 78 14.15 -2.23 -28.46
CA SER A 78 12.76 -2.15 -28.00
C SER A 78 12.32 -3.43 -27.27
N LEU A 79 12.75 -4.60 -27.73
CA LEU A 79 12.46 -5.89 -27.10
C LEU A 79 13.08 -5.98 -25.70
N ILE A 80 14.33 -5.54 -25.54
CA ILE A 80 15.02 -5.52 -24.25
C ILE A 80 14.35 -4.55 -23.27
N VAL A 81 13.91 -3.39 -23.74
CA VAL A 81 13.16 -2.42 -22.93
C VAL A 81 11.83 -3.01 -22.47
N ILE A 82 11.07 -3.66 -23.35
CA ILE A 82 9.81 -4.32 -23.02
C ILE A 82 10.04 -5.46 -22.02
N ALA A 83 11.07 -6.28 -22.23
CA ALA A 83 11.42 -7.37 -21.32
C ALA A 83 11.80 -6.85 -19.92
N GLY A 84 12.51 -5.72 -19.83
CA GLY A 84 12.83 -5.06 -18.57
C GLY A 84 11.58 -4.59 -17.81
N ILE A 85 10.65 -3.92 -18.50
CA ILE A 85 9.40 -3.45 -17.90
C ILE A 85 8.52 -4.63 -17.45
N ALA A 86 8.43 -5.70 -18.26
CA ALA A 86 7.67 -6.89 -17.91
C ALA A 86 8.25 -7.59 -16.67
N THR A 87 9.57 -7.76 -16.62
CA THR A 87 10.26 -8.40 -15.49
C THR A 87 10.10 -7.58 -14.21
N LEU A 88 10.35 -6.26 -14.29
CA LEU A 88 10.24 -5.36 -13.16
C LEU A 88 8.78 -5.22 -12.69
N GLY A 89 7.85 -5.10 -13.63
CA GLY A 89 6.42 -5.02 -13.35
C GLY A 89 5.88 -6.29 -12.69
N GLY A 90 6.29 -7.48 -13.16
CA GLY A 90 5.91 -8.76 -12.59
C GLY A 90 6.38 -8.92 -11.15
N LEU A 91 7.66 -8.65 -10.86
CA LEU A 91 8.19 -8.74 -9.50
C LEU A 91 7.54 -7.70 -8.57
N CYS A 92 7.38 -6.47 -9.04
CA CYS A 92 6.70 -5.41 -8.30
C CYS A 92 5.25 -5.81 -7.99
N TYR A 93 4.54 -6.40 -8.96
CA TYR A 93 3.17 -6.86 -8.79
C TYR A 93 3.04 -7.92 -7.69
N LEU A 94 3.95 -8.90 -7.62
CA LEU A 94 3.91 -9.93 -6.59
C LEU A 94 4.06 -9.35 -5.18
N VAL A 95 5.03 -8.46 -4.98
CA VAL A 95 5.26 -7.82 -3.67
C VAL A 95 4.11 -6.89 -3.31
N LEU A 96 3.63 -6.08 -4.26
CA LEU A 96 2.52 -5.16 -4.05
C LEU A 96 1.22 -5.91 -3.79
N HIS A 97 0.94 -7.00 -4.51
CA HIS A 97 -0.27 -7.80 -4.31
C HIS A 97 -0.30 -8.40 -2.91
N GLU A 98 0.84 -8.89 -2.42
CA GLU A 98 0.96 -9.41 -1.07
C GLU A 98 0.76 -8.31 -0.01
N LEU A 99 1.38 -7.14 -0.21
CA LEU A 99 1.26 -6.01 0.72
C LEU A 99 -0.11 -5.33 0.69
N TYR A 100 -0.81 -5.32 -0.45
CA TYR A 100 -2.15 -4.75 -0.58
C TYR A 100 -3.26 -5.75 -0.27
N SER A 101 -2.91 -6.98 0.11
CA SER A 101 -3.89 -7.88 0.69
C SER A 101 -4.52 -7.21 1.92
N ARG A 102 -5.85 -7.35 2.05
CA ARG A 102 -6.64 -6.75 3.14
C ARG A 102 -6.20 -7.23 4.54
N GLU A 103 -5.31 -8.21 4.56
CA GLU A 103 -4.61 -8.77 5.71
C GLU A 103 -3.65 -7.79 6.40
N THR A 104 -3.41 -6.61 5.83
CA THR A 104 -2.57 -5.59 6.47
C THR A 104 -3.34 -4.71 7.46
N PRO A 105 -2.69 -4.20 8.52
CA PRO A 105 -3.31 -3.32 9.52
C PRO A 105 -4.03 -2.10 8.94
N ASN A 106 -3.49 -1.56 7.84
CA ASN A 106 -4.04 -0.39 7.16
C ASN A 106 -5.35 -0.69 6.43
N GLY A 107 -5.53 -1.91 5.91
CA GLY A 107 -6.78 -2.35 5.29
C GLY A 107 -7.91 -2.38 6.31
N ILE A 108 -7.65 -3.03 7.45
CA ILE A 108 -8.59 -3.14 8.57
C ILE A 108 -8.92 -1.76 9.16
N TYR A 109 -7.92 -0.89 9.32
CA TYR A 109 -8.14 0.49 9.75
C TYR A 109 -9.09 1.25 8.81
N LYS A 110 -8.87 1.17 7.48
CA LYS A 110 -9.72 1.85 6.49
C LYS A 110 -11.15 1.34 6.49
N GLU A 111 -11.35 0.05 6.69
CA GLU A 111 -12.68 -0.55 6.74
C GLU A 111 -13.39 -0.23 8.06
N ALA A 112 -12.72 -0.43 9.20
CA ALA A 112 -13.29 -0.12 10.52
C ALA A 112 -13.63 1.36 10.69
N SER A 113 -12.78 2.27 10.20
CA SER A 113 -13.07 3.72 10.23
C SER A 113 -14.31 4.07 9.40
N LYS A 114 -14.49 3.48 8.21
CA LYS A 114 -15.71 3.65 7.42
C LYS A 114 -16.94 3.13 8.16
N MET A 115 -16.84 1.97 8.79
CA MET A 115 -17.95 1.41 9.60
C MET A 115 -18.31 2.33 10.77
N CYS A 116 -17.33 2.89 11.47
CA CYS A 116 -17.57 3.86 12.54
C CYS A 116 -18.21 5.15 12.02
N LEU A 117 -17.75 5.67 10.89
CA LEU A 117 -18.29 6.88 10.28
C LEU A 117 -19.70 6.68 9.72
N ALA A 118 -20.07 5.45 9.33
CA ALA A 118 -21.42 5.14 8.84
C ALA A 118 -22.45 4.95 9.97
N ASN A 119 -22.01 4.72 11.21
CA ASN A 119 -22.89 4.45 12.34
C ASN A 119 -23.47 5.77 12.90
N THR A 120 -24.81 5.87 12.95
CA THR A 120 -25.53 7.06 13.42
C THR A 120 -25.28 7.35 14.89
N GLU A 121 -25.13 6.34 15.75
CA GLU A 121 -24.85 6.56 17.18
C GLU A 121 -23.48 7.22 17.39
N VAL A 122 -22.49 6.83 16.58
CA VAL A 122 -21.15 7.42 16.63
C VAL A 122 -21.18 8.87 16.13
N GLN A 123 -21.97 9.13 15.07
CA GLN A 123 -22.15 10.49 14.56
C GLN A 123 -22.84 11.41 15.58
N ASP A 124 -23.91 10.94 16.21
CA ASP A 124 -24.65 11.71 17.21
C ASP A 124 -23.83 11.95 18.49
N ALA A 125 -22.96 11.00 18.86
CA ALA A 125 -22.14 11.12 20.06
C ALA A 125 -20.94 12.06 19.89
N LEU A 126 -20.25 12.01 18.74
CA LEU A 126 -19.05 12.81 18.47
C LEU A 126 -19.36 14.19 17.86
N GLY A 127 -20.45 14.26 17.10
CA GLY A 127 -20.84 15.43 16.31
C GLY A 127 -20.05 15.54 15.00
N THR A 128 -20.74 15.92 13.92
CA THR A 128 -20.11 16.19 12.62
C THR A 128 -19.46 17.58 12.60
N PRO A 129 -18.25 17.75 12.03
CA PRO A 129 -17.43 16.78 11.31
C PRO A 129 -16.58 15.87 12.21
N ILE A 130 -16.30 14.64 11.75
CA ILE A 130 -15.48 13.64 12.46
C ILE A 130 -14.14 13.47 11.76
N LEU A 131 -13.06 13.59 12.51
CA LEU A 131 -11.68 13.37 12.09
C LEU A 131 -11.18 12.05 12.65
N VAL A 132 -10.47 11.27 11.82
CA VAL A 132 -9.89 9.98 12.23
C VAL A 132 -8.37 10.13 12.33
N HIS A 133 -7.80 9.70 13.45
CA HIS A 133 -6.37 9.77 13.75
C HIS A 133 -5.84 8.42 14.23
N THR A 134 -4.64 8.05 13.81
CA THR A 134 -4.02 6.77 14.20
C THR A 134 -3.24 6.85 15.50
N THR A 135 -2.75 8.04 15.85
CA THR A 135 -2.02 8.31 17.08
C THR A 135 -2.75 9.33 17.93
N PRO A 136 -2.60 9.27 19.26
CA PRO A 136 -3.04 10.37 20.11
C PRO A 136 -2.27 11.62 19.68
N GLN A 137 -2.96 12.75 19.63
CA GLN A 137 -2.36 14.03 19.23
C GLN A 137 -1.50 14.56 20.38
N ILE A 138 -0.30 14.01 20.55
CA ILE A 138 0.67 14.44 21.57
C ILE A 138 1.63 15.44 20.91
N GLY A 139 1.34 16.74 21.07
CA GLY A 139 2.18 17.83 20.56
C GLY A 139 2.05 18.09 19.04
N SER A 140 3.07 18.72 18.46
CA SER A 140 3.07 19.19 17.06
C SER A 140 3.39 18.08 16.03
N MET A 141 4.02 16.97 16.45
CA MET A 141 4.49 15.93 15.54
C MET A 141 3.40 14.87 15.29
N ARG A 142 2.82 14.90 14.10
CA ARG A 142 1.87 13.89 13.62
C ARG A 142 2.63 12.66 13.12
N ILE A 143 2.58 11.55 13.84
CA ILE A 143 3.11 10.27 13.36
C ILE A 143 1.92 9.41 12.95
N ASN A 144 1.64 9.31 11.66
CA ASN A 144 0.45 8.58 11.18
C ASN A 144 0.69 7.07 11.05
N ASN A 145 1.17 6.43 12.12
CA ASN A 145 1.36 4.98 12.14
C ASN A 145 0.24 4.31 12.93
N VAL A 146 -0.44 3.35 12.31
CA VAL A 146 -1.45 2.51 12.97
C VAL A 146 -0.73 1.62 13.98
N ARG A 147 -1.06 1.75 15.27
CA ARG A 147 -0.59 0.82 16.30
C ARG A 147 -1.40 -0.47 16.19
N ALA A 148 -0.80 -1.46 15.54
CA ALA A 148 -1.35 -2.80 15.44
C ALA A 148 -0.55 -3.74 16.34
N LYS A 149 -1.27 -4.51 17.17
CA LYS A 149 -0.70 -5.61 17.95
C LYS A 149 -1.18 -6.91 17.33
N ILE A 150 -0.23 -7.75 16.93
CA ILE A 150 -0.52 -9.08 16.40
C ILE A 150 -0.33 -10.06 17.55
N PHE A 151 -1.37 -10.82 17.86
CA PHE A 151 -1.37 -11.82 18.90
C PHE A 151 -1.54 -13.20 18.26
N ASN A 152 -0.79 -14.17 18.75
CA ASN A 152 -0.96 -15.56 18.38
C ASN A 152 -1.51 -16.29 19.61
N GLU A 153 -2.81 -16.20 19.82
CA GLU A 153 -3.48 -16.89 20.92
C GLU A 153 -4.13 -18.17 20.39
N LYS A 154 -3.90 -19.30 21.07
CA LYS A 154 -4.53 -20.59 20.76
C LYS A 154 -4.32 -21.12 19.32
N GLY A 155 -3.25 -20.69 18.65
CA GLY A 155 -2.94 -21.11 17.27
C GLY A 155 -3.69 -20.31 16.18
N HIS A 156 -4.49 -19.32 16.57
CA HIS A 156 -5.13 -18.38 15.64
C HIS A 156 -4.37 -17.05 15.67
N GLN A 157 -4.14 -16.48 14.48
CA GLN A 157 -3.50 -15.18 14.35
C GLN A 157 -4.58 -14.10 14.50
N SER A 158 -4.52 -13.37 15.61
CA SER A 158 -5.42 -12.26 15.92
C SER A 158 -4.67 -10.95 15.75
N MET A 159 -5.39 -9.91 15.34
CA MET A 159 -4.83 -8.57 15.24
C MET A 159 -5.76 -7.59 15.96
N ALA A 160 -5.20 -6.79 16.85
CA ALA A 160 -5.90 -5.68 17.47
C ALA A 160 -5.30 -4.36 16.99
N LEU A 161 -6.15 -3.40 16.67
CA LEU A 161 -5.75 -2.04 16.34
C LEU A 161 -6.53 -1.05 17.19
N THR A 162 -5.88 0.06 17.49
CA THR A 162 -6.47 1.17 18.23
C THR A 162 -6.28 2.45 17.45
N PHE A 163 -7.34 3.22 17.26
CA PHE A 163 -7.30 4.54 16.63
C PHE A 163 -8.23 5.51 17.37
N TYR A 164 -8.21 6.77 16.96
CA TYR A 164 -8.87 7.87 17.62
C TYR A 164 -9.84 8.56 16.66
N LEU A 165 -10.99 8.96 17.18
CA LEU A 165 -11.97 9.78 16.51
C LEU A 165 -12.09 11.10 17.26
N THR A 166 -12.02 12.21 16.53
CA THR A 166 -12.21 13.55 17.07
C THR A 166 -13.38 14.18 16.35
N GLY A 167 -14.50 14.38 17.06
CA GLY A 167 -15.64 15.14 16.57
C GLY A 167 -15.62 16.58 17.06
N LYS A 168 -16.67 17.33 16.70
CA LYS A 168 -16.85 18.71 17.18
C LYS A 168 -17.11 18.79 18.68
N GLU A 169 -17.86 17.83 19.23
CA GLU A 169 -18.28 17.87 20.63
C GLU A 169 -17.39 17.03 21.54
N ARG A 170 -16.99 15.85 21.05
CA ARG A 170 -16.30 14.82 21.83
C ARG A 170 -15.23 14.14 20.99
N SER A 171 -14.30 13.54 21.72
CA SER A 171 -13.32 12.60 21.16
C SER A 171 -13.60 11.21 21.69
N GLY A 172 -13.16 10.20 20.94
CA GLY A 172 -13.26 8.81 21.33
C GLY A 172 -12.08 7.99 20.84
N VAL A 173 -11.84 6.87 21.51
CA VAL A 173 -10.85 5.86 21.16
C VAL A 173 -11.60 4.65 20.63
N VAL A 174 -11.23 4.17 19.45
CA VAL A 174 -11.81 2.98 18.84
C VAL A 174 -10.84 1.83 19.03
N GLY A 175 -11.31 0.78 19.69
CA GLY A 175 -10.65 -0.52 19.78
C GLY A 175 -11.27 -1.48 18.77
N VAL A 176 -10.44 -2.09 17.94
CA VAL A 176 -10.86 -3.09 16.96
C VAL A 176 -10.04 -4.34 17.18
N LYS A 177 -10.71 -5.48 17.21
CA LYS A 177 -10.08 -6.80 17.25
C LYS A 177 -10.61 -7.65 16.12
N VAL A 178 -9.69 -8.26 15.39
CA VAL A 178 -9.97 -9.18 14.30
C VAL A 178 -9.27 -10.50 14.57
N GLU A 179 -9.87 -11.58 14.07
CA GLU A 179 -9.31 -12.92 14.14
C GLU A 179 -9.23 -13.51 12.73
N LYS A 180 -8.15 -14.25 12.45
CA LYS A 180 -7.97 -14.95 11.19
C LYS A 180 -8.72 -16.28 11.22
N ASN A 181 -9.73 -16.40 10.35
CA ASN A 181 -10.46 -17.65 10.17
C ASN A 181 -9.59 -18.70 9.46
N ILE A 182 -9.98 -19.97 9.52
CA ILE A 182 -9.40 -21.11 8.78
C ILE A 182 -9.33 -20.82 7.27
N SER A 183 -10.27 -20.03 6.73
CA SER A 183 -10.25 -19.56 5.34
C SER A 183 -9.24 -18.44 5.04
N ASN A 184 -8.33 -18.13 5.95
CA ASN A 184 -7.39 -16.99 5.91
C ASN A 184 -8.02 -15.60 5.81
N LYS A 185 -9.35 -15.48 5.96
CA LYS A 185 -10.04 -14.19 5.98
C LYS A 185 -10.06 -13.62 7.39
N PHE A 186 -9.82 -12.31 7.51
CA PHE A 186 -9.99 -11.58 8.76
C PHE A 186 -11.47 -11.34 9.04
N VAL A 187 -11.92 -11.74 10.22
CA VAL A 187 -13.29 -11.53 10.71
C VAL A 187 -13.22 -10.61 11.92
N TYR A 188 -14.11 -9.62 11.96
CA TYR A 188 -14.23 -8.69 13.09
C TYR A 188 -14.85 -9.40 14.29
N GLU A 189 -14.12 -9.45 15.40
CA GLU A 189 -14.63 -9.91 16.68
C GLU A 189 -15.48 -8.79 17.31
N TYR A 190 -14.89 -7.60 17.42
CA TYR A 190 -15.60 -6.40 17.84
C TYR A 190 -14.99 -5.10 17.29
N ILE A 191 -15.83 -4.08 17.19
CA ILE A 191 -15.48 -2.68 17.01
C ILE A 191 -16.18 -1.89 18.11
N LEU A 192 -15.39 -1.35 19.04
CA LEU A 192 -15.86 -0.63 20.20
C LEU A 192 -15.33 0.80 20.16
N VAL A 193 -16.20 1.78 20.33
CA VAL A 193 -15.83 3.19 20.47
C VAL A 193 -16.03 3.60 21.92
N GLN A 194 -14.93 3.92 22.60
CA GLN A 194 -14.96 4.53 23.93
C GLN A 194 -14.89 6.04 23.80
N LEU A 195 -15.89 6.74 24.28
CA LEU A 195 -15.94 8.20 24.36
C LEU A 195 -15.14 8.69 25.58
N ASP A 196 -14.54 9.87 25.44
CA ASP A 196 -13.88 10.59 26.53
C ASP A 196 -14.88 11.05 27.60
N ARG A 197 -16.10 11.44 27.18
CA ARG A 197 -17.18 11.89 28.07
C ARG A 197 -18.46 11.07 27.83
N PRO A 198 -19.23 10.78 28.91
CA PRO A 198 -20.47 10.01 28.79
C PRO A 198 -21.47 10.69 27.88
N TRP A 199 -22.05 9.89 27.00
CA TRP A 199 -23.17 10.27 26.15
C TRP A 199 -24.33 9.34 26.49
N ARG A 200 -25.48 9.92 26.88
CA ARG A 200 -26.65 9.16 27.38
C ARG A 200 -26.30 8.18 28.51
N GLY A 201 -25.40 8.56 29.41
CA GLY A 201 -24.98 7.75 30.56
C GLY A 201 -24.08 6.54 30.21
N ARG A 202 -23.64 6.40 28.95
CA ARG A 202 -22.71 5.34 28.52
C ARG A 202 -21.46 5.95 27.89
N ASN A 203 -20.32 5.31 28.12
CA ASN A 203 -19.03 5.70 27.52
C ASN A 203 -18.66 4.82 26.32
N ILE A 204 -19.29 3.66 26.14
CA ILE A 204 -18.90 2.68 25.13
C ILE A 204 -20.05 2.50 24.13
N ILE A 205 -19.74 2.65 22.85
CA ILE A 205 -20.64 2.40 21.72
C ILE A 205 -20.13 1.16 20.98
N GLN A 206 -21.04 0.23 20.73
CA GLN A 206 -20.75 -1.01 19.99
C GLN A 206 -21.15 -0.81 18.54
N VAL A 207 -20.18 -0.81 17.62
CA VAL A 207 -20.46 -0.62 16.19
C VAL A 207 -20.72 -1.96 15.51
N HIS A 208 -19.94 -2.97 15.89
CA HIS A 208 -20.06 -4.33 15.37
C HIS A 208 -19.59 -5.29 16.44
N GLN A 209 -20.36 -6.34 16.71
CA GLN A 209 -19.98 -7.42 17.63
C GLN A 209 -20.43 -8.75 17.03
N ASN A 210 -19.47 -9.66 16.85
CA ASN A 210 -19.78 -11.03 16.47
C ASN A 210 -19.88 -11.88 17.74
N LEU A 211 -21.11 -12.24 18.14
CA LEU A 211 -21.38 -12.98 19.39
C LEU A 211 -20.78 -14.40 19.41
N ASP A 212 -20.46 -14.97 18.24
CA ASP A 212 -19.86 -16.30 18.15
C ASP A 212 -18.36 -16.28 18.44
N ALA A 213 -17.70 -15.13 18.24
CA ALA A 213 -16.28 -14.93 18.54
C ALA A 213 -16.03 -14.39 19.96
N SER A 214 -17.03 -13.78 20.61
CA SER A 214 -16.88 -13.13 21.93
C SER A 214 -16.84 -14.08 23.13
N LYS A 215 -16.83 -15.40 22.93
CA LYS A 215 -16.65 -16.39 24.02
C LYS A 215 -15.21 -16.45 24.56
N THR A 216 -14.27 -15.73 23.94
CA THR A 216 -12.95 -15.47 24.53
C THR A 216 -13.02 -14.16 25.31
N THR A 217 -13.14 -14.29 26.63
CA THR A 217 -13.30 -13.29 27.71
C THR A 217 -12.79 -11.86 27.41
N PRO A 218 -13.50 -10.80 27.87
CA PRO A 218 -13.02 -9.43 27.82
C PRO A 218 -11.76 -9.27 28.71
N GLN A 219 -10.59 -9.33 28.08
CA GLN A 219 -9.38 -8.81 28.70
C GLN A 219 -9.54 -7.29 28.81
N THR A 220 -9.29 -6.77 30.01
CA THR A 220 -9.29 -5.35 30.36
C THR A 220 -8.73 -4.51 29.21
N ILE A 221 -9.53 -3.53 28.74
CA ILE A 221 -9.07 -2.55 27.76
C ILE A 221 -8.12 -1.61 28.50
N ASP A 222 -6.83 -1.97 28.53
CA ASP A 222 -5.79 -1.08 29.01
C ASP A 222 -5.49 -0.05 27.91
N PHE A 223 -5.97 1.17 28.14
CA PHE A 223 -5.82 2.35 27.26
C PHE A 223 -4.38 2.88 27.20
#